data_AF-A0A917RLW9-F1
#
_entry.id   AF-A0A917RLW9-F1
#
_cell.length_a   1.000
_cell.length_b   1.000
_cell.length_c   1.000
_cell.angle_alpha   90.00
_cell.angle_beta   90.00
_cell.angle_gamma   90.00
#
_symmetry.space_group_name_H-M   'P 1'
#
loop_
_entity.id
_entity.type
_entity.pdbx_description
1 polymer ?
#
loop_
_entity_poly.entity_id
_entity_poly.type
_entity_poly.pdbx_seq_one_letter_code
_entity_poly.pdbx_strand_id
1 'polypeptide(L)'
;MRSGTTAAGKPRAETLPAALGMSVSELVHAVGGFEGDPAEMVRASVRTAERAFAELDACDDVIDKASEDGGEIADRLRTHPSAESVADVPAELKELATVAARVRSTDETRRLLNRVLGREDRDAFTPAAVVPLTADALPRLPSAYAEPDDYTDLFAVAGREEQLRPQLRLVHTDRIARVASHLVTMVERVAATGFVDKRFTAESLREAHRAYELWERCLAERRRDLS
;
A
#
# COMPACT_ATOMS: atom_id res chain seq x y z
N MET A 1 -14.51 -43.25 -64.78
CA MET A 1 -13.71 -44.05 -63.83
C MET A 1 -12.46 -43.25 -63.46
N ARG A 2 -12.27 -43.02 -62.14
CA ARG A 2 -11.02 -42.76 -61.37
C ARG A 2 -10.12 -41.57 -61.79
N SER A 3 -10.03 -40.51 -61.00
CA SER A 3 -9.18 -40.33 -59.77
C SER A 3 -7.68 -40.25 -60.10
N GLY A 4 -6.87 -39.33 -59.55
CA GLY A 4 -7.07 -38.56 -58.34
C GLY A 4 -6.15 -37.34 -58.21
N THR A 5 -6.62 -36.46 -57.34
CA THR A 5 -5.98 -35.27 -56.80
C THR A 5 -4.91 -35.68 -55.78
N THR A 6 -3.66 -35.27 -55.98
CA THR A 6 -2.61 -35.35 -54.94
C THR A 6 -2.70 -34.12 -54.05
N ALA A 7 -3.15 -34.33 -52.82
CA ALA A 7 -3.16 -33.33 -51.76
C ALA A 7 -1.73 -33.01 -51.31
N ALA A 8 -1.44 -31.71 -51.21
CA ALA A 8 -0.21 -31.18 -50.63
C ALA A 8 -0.10 -31.59 -49.15
N GLY A 9 1.05 -32.19 -48.80
CA GLY A 9 1.34 -32.72 -47.48
C GLY A 9 1.38 -31.65 -46.39
N LYS A 10 0.86 -32.01 -45.21
CA LYS A 10 1.20 -31.40 -43.92
C LYS A 10 2.44 -32.11 -43.37
N PRO A 11 3.55 -31.40 -43.10
CA PRO A 11 4.50 -31.83 -42.09
C PRO A 11 4.68 -30.70 -41.07
N ARG A 12 4.00 -30.78 -39.91
CA ARG A 12 4.18 -29.81 -38.82
C ARG A 12 4.05 -30.38 -37.40
N ALA A 13 3.92 -31.71 -37.27
CA ALA A 13 3.83 -32.39 -35.97
C ALA A 13 5.19 -32.91 -35.48
N GLU A 14 6.11 -33.27 -36.38
CA GLU A 14 7.41 -33.86 -36.03
C GLU A 14 8.43 -32.88 -35.45
N THR A 15 8.19 -31.56 -35.50
CA THR A 15 9.16 -30.54 -35.06
C THR A 15 9.06 -30.15 -33.58
N LEU A 16 8.00 -30.53 -32.88
CA LEU A 16 7.78 -30.16 -31.48
C LEU A 16 8.55 -31.04 -30.45
N PRO A 17 8.68 -32.36 -30.63
CA PRO A 17 9.45 -33.21 -29.70
C PRO A 17 10.94 -32.83 -29.67
N ALA A 18 11.49 -32.47 -30.83
CA ALA A 18 12.88 -32.02 -30.96
C ALA A 18 13.14 -30.67 -30.29
N ALA A 19 12.14 -29.77 -30.24
CA ALA A 19 12.26 -28.45 -29.61
C ALA A 19 12.16 -28.51 -28.08
N LEU A 20 11.45 -29.52 -27.53
CA LEU A 20 11.24 -29.68 -26.10
C LEU A 20 12.27 -30.62 -25.44
N GLY A 21 13.07 -31.35 -26.22
CA GLY A 21 14.07 -32.30 -25.70
C GLY A 21 13.45 -33.52 -24.98
N MET A 22 12.17 -33.79 -25.22
CA MET A 22 11.39 -34.87 -24.60
C MET A 22 10.60 -35.63 -25.66
N SER A 23 10.39 -36.92 -25.41
CA SER A 23 9.56 -37.78 -26.26
C SER A 23 8.07 -37.47 -26.07
N VAL A 24 7.27 -37.76 -27.10
CA VAL A 24 5.80 -37.58 -27.06
C VAL A 24 5.17 -38.39 -25.92
N SER A 25 5.69 -39.58 -25.63
CA SER A 25 5.23 -40.43 -24.52
C SER A 25 5.53 -39.82 -23.15
N GLU A 26 6.69 -39.19 -22.96
CA GLU A 26 7.00 -38.45 -21.71
C GLU A 26 6.08 -37.24 -21.55
N LEU A 27 5.77 -36.55 -22.64
CA LEU A 27 4.89 -35.39 -22.63
C LEU A 27 3.43 -35.77 -22.32
N VAL A 28 2.93 -36.87 -22.89
CA VAL A 28 1.61 -37.43 -22.56
C VAL A 28 1.55 -37.91 -21.10
N HIS A 29 2.63 -38.49 -20.59
CA HIS A 29 2.70 -38.95 -19.20
C HIS A 29 2.75 -37.77 -18.20
N ALA A 30 3.44 -36.67 -18.55
CA ALA A 30 3.55 -35.49 -17.71
C ALA A 30 2.24 -34.68 -17.64
N VAL A 31 1.46 -34.66 -18.72
CA VAL A 31 0.24 -33.84 -18.82
C VAL A 31 -1.03 -34.59 -18.39
N GLY A 32 -0.97 -35.92 -18.26
CA GLY A 32 -2.13 -36.75 -17.98
C GLY A 32 -2.99 -36.97 -19.23
N GLY A 33 -3.68 -38.11 -19.31
CA GLY A 33 -4.33 -38.60 -20.53
C GLY A 33 -5.17 -37.54 -21.24
N PHE A 34 -4.73 -37.16 -22.44
CA PHE A 34 -5.41 -36.20 -23.31
C PHE A 34 -5.85 -36.94 -24.58
N GLU A 35 -7.14 -36.87 -24.92
CA GLU A 35 -7.71 -37.60 -26.07
C GLU A 35 -7.41 -36.95 -27.43
N GLY A 36 -6.71 -35.80 -27.45
CA GLY A 36 -6.36 -35.03 -28.66
C GLY A 36 -4.89 -35.16 -29.11
N ASP A 37 -4.56 -34.52 -30.25
CA ASP A 37 -3.18 -34.43 -30.76
C ASP A 37 -2.26 -33.77 -29.71
N PRO A 38 -1.14 -34.40 -29.31
CA PRO A 38 -0.16 -33.80 -28.39
C PRO A 38 0.29 -32.39 -28.79
N ALA A 39 0.36 -32.09 -30.09
CA ALA A 39 0.69 -30.75 -30.55
C ALA A 39 -0.46 -29.74 -30.32
N GLU A 40 -1.72 -30.17 -30.37
CA GLU A 40 -2.87 -29.33 -30.00
C GLU A 40 -2.94 -29.09 -28.49
N MET A 41 -2.64 -30.13 -27.70
CA MET A 41 -2.52 -30.03 -26.25
C MET A 41 -1.46 -29.01 -25.84
N VAL A 42 -0.24 -29.12 -26.37
CA VAL A 42 0.85 -28.17 -26.09
C VAL A 42 0.45 -26.74 -26.46
N ARG A 43 -0.16 -26.53 -27.64
CA ARG A 43 -0.63 -25.20 -28.04
C ARG A 43 -1.73 -24.66 -27.12
N ALA A 44 -2.63 -25.52 -26.64
CA ALA A 44 -3.67 -25.12 -25.69
C ALA A 44 -3.05 -24.73 -24.34
N SER A 45 -2.09 -25.52 -23.83
CA SER A 45 -1.35 -25.21 -22.61
C SER A 45 -0.60 -23.89 -22.70
N VAL A 46 0.10 -23.64 -23.83
CA VAL A 46 0.80 -22.37 -24.07
C VAL A 46 -0.17 -21.18 -24.05
N ARG A 47 -1.29 -21.25 -24.76
CA ARG A 47 -2.31 -20.18 -24.74
C ARG A 47 -2.88 -19.92 -23.34
N THR A 48 -3.09 -20.98 -22.57
CA THR A 48 -3.57 -20.85 -21.18
C THR A 48 -2.51 -20.19 -20.30
N ALA A 49 -1.24 -20.55 -20.45
CA ALA A 49 -0.14 -19.91 -19.74
C ALA A 49 0.02 -18.43 -20.13
N GLU A 50 -0.01 -18.10 -21.43
CA GLU A 50 0.04 -16.71 -21.92
C GLU A 50 -1.07 -15.87 -21.32
N ARG A 51 -2.30 -16.41 -21.27
CA ARG A 51 -3.43 -15.71 -20.64
C ARG A 51 -3.24 -15.52 -19.14
N ALA A 52 -2.69 -16.52 -18.44
CA ALA A 52 -2.41 -16.42 -17.01
C ALA A 52 -1.32 -15.36 -16.71
N PHE A 53 -0.29 -15.26 -17.54
CA PHE A 53 0.72 -14.21 -17.43
C PHE A 53 0.13 -12.83 -17.71
N ALA A 54 -0.67 -12.66 -18.77
CA ALA A 54 -1.32 -11.38 -19.05
C ALA A 54 -2.25 -10.91 -17.91
N GLU A 55 -2.93 -11.84 -17.24
CA GLU A 55 -3.77 -11.52 -16.08
C GLU A 55 -2.94 -11.15 -14.84
N LEU A 56 -1.77 -11.77 -14.66
CA LEU A 56 -0.82 -11.38 -13.62
C LEU A 56 -0.24 -10.00 -13.88
N ASP A 57 0.17 -9.71 -15.12
CA ASP A 57 0.66 -8.39 -15.52
C ASP A 57 -0.40 -7.31 -15.23
N ALA A 58 -1.67 -7.58 -15.53
CA ALA A 58 -2.77 -6.68 -15.19
C ALA A 58 -2.98 -6.49 -13.67
N CYS A 59 -2.69 -7.50 -12.86
CA CYS A 59 -2.72 -7.38 -11.40
C CYS A 59 -1.54 -6.53 -10.89
N ASP A 60 -0.36 -6.70 -11.47
CA ASP A 60 0.85 -5.96 -11.12
C ASP A 60 0.72 -4.48 -11.53
N ASP A 61 0.13 -4.19 -12.70
CA ASP A 61 -0.22 -2.82 -13.13
C ASP A 61 -1.12 -2.11 -12.11
N VAL A 62 -2.04 -2.83 -11.45
CA VAL A 62 -2.90 -2.27 -10.41
C VAL A 62 -2.10 -1.92 -9.15
N ILE A 63 -1.08 -2.72 -8.80
CA ILE A 63 -0.21 -2.51 -7.64
C ILE A 63 0.73 -1.33 -7.89
N ASP A 64 1.33 -1.26 -9.08
CA ASP A 64 2.18 -0.15 -9.49
C ASP A 64 1.39 1.15 -9.51
N LYS A 65 0.20 1.14 -10.11
CA LYS A 65 -0.66 2.32 -10.12
C LYS A 65 -1.10 2.73 -8.72
N ALA A 66 -1.40 1.78 -7.85
CA ALA A 66 -1.73 2.07 -6.46
C ALA A 66 -0.55 2.72 -5.71
N SER A 67 0.69 2.29 -6.00
CA SER A 67 1.90 2.89 -5.44
C SER A 67 2.07 4.35 -5.87
N GLU A 68 1.85 4.63 -7.16
CA GLU A 68 1.86 5.99 -7.70
C GLU A 68 0.78 6.86 -7.06
N ASP A 69 -0.49 6.40 -7.08
CA ASP A 69 -1.63 7.14 -6.53
C ASP A 69 -1.43 7.42 -5.04
N GLY A 70 -0.90 6.45 -4.28
CA GLY A 70 -0.54 6.62 -2.88
C GLY A 70 0.58 7.65 -2.65
N GLY A 71 1.56 7.71 -3.57
CA GLY A 71 2.61 8.73 -3.56
C GLY A 71 2.05 10.14 -3.80
N GLU A 72 1.15 10.30 -4.78
CA GLU A 72 0.48 11.57 -5.04
C GLU A 72 -0.37 12.03 -3.85
N ILE A 73 -1.10 11.12 -3.19
CA ILE A 73 -1.84 11.41 -1.97
C ILE A 73 -0.88 11.88 -0.85
N ALA A 74 0.26 11.20 -0.68
CA ALA A 74 1.27 11.62 0.30
C ALA A 74 1.80 13.03 0.01
N ASP A 75 2.08 13.34 -1.26
CA ASP A 75 2.53 14.66 -1.70
C ASP A 75 1.50 15.75 -1.36
N ARG A 76 0.22 15.51 -1.64
CA ARG A 76 -0.87 16.43 -1.24
C ARG A 76 -0.94 16.58 0.28
N LEU A 77 -0.86 15.48 1.02
CA LEU A 77 -0.82 15.48 2.49
C LEU A 77 0.40 16.18 3.09
N ARG A 78 1.50 16.41 2.36
CA ARG A 78 2.58 17.28 2.86
C ARG A 78 2.17 18.76 2.85
N THR A 79 1.26 19.15 1.97
CA THR A 79 0.84 20.55 1.81
C THR A 79 -0.33 20.93 2.73
N HIS A 80 -1.33 20.06 2.91
CA HIS A 80 -2.54 20.37 3.70
C HIS A 80 -2.27 20.71 5.18
N PRO A 81 -1.39 20.02 5.91
CA PRO A 81 -1.12 20.32 7.31
C PRO A 81 -0.42 21.67 7.51
N SER A 82 0.41 22.07 6.54
CA SER A 82 1.05 23.39 6.52
C SER A 82 0.05 24.52 6.22
N ALA A 83 -1.00 24.21 5.46
CA ALA A 83 -2.11 25.12 5.19
C ALA A 83 -3.23 25.04 6.26
N GLU A 84 -3.07 24.19 7.28
CA GLU A 84 -4.08 23.90 8.30
C GLU A 84 -5.46 23.52 7.73
N SER A 85 -5.47 22.87 6.56
CA SER A 85 -6.72 22.49 5.90
C SER A 85 -7.30 21.23 6.53
N VAL A 86 -8.09 21.43 7.58
CA VAL A 86 -8.77 20.35 8.32
C VAL A 86 -9.76 19.59 7.42
N ALA A 87 -10.40 20.27 6.47
CA ALA A 87 -11.41 19.65 5.62
C ALA A 87 -10.84 18.73 4.53
N ASP A 88 -9.60 18.96 4.08
CA ASP A 88 -9.02 18.25 2.94
C ASP A 88 -8.39 16.90 3.34
N VAL A 89 -7.77 16.82 4.54
CA VAL A 89 -7.11 15.59 5.00
C VAL A 89 -8.04 14.37 5.03
N PRO A 90 -9.30 14.46 5.51
CA PRO A 90 -10.24 13.34 5.43
C PRO A 90 -10.56 12.88 4.00
N ALA A 91 -10.58 13.79 3.03
CA ALA A 91 -10.82 13.45 1.63
C ALA A 91 -9.66 12.61 1.08
N GLU A 92 -8.43 13.02 1.39
CA GLU A 92 -7.21 12.28 1.02
C GLU A 92 -7.16 10.88 1.65
N LEU A 93 -7.51 10.75 2.93
CA LEU A 93 -7.57 9.46 3.60
C LEU A 93 -8.66 8.53 3.02
N LYS A 94 -9.77 9.09 2.56
CA LYS A 94 -10.83 8.34 1.87
C LYS A 94 -10.39 7.86 0.49
N GLU A 95 -9.67 8.69 -0.26
CA GLU A 95 -9.06 8.31 -1.54
C GLU A 95 -8.07 7.15 -1.34
N LEU A 96 -7.20 7.26 -0.33
CA LEU A 96 -6.25 6.22 0.04
C LEU A 96 -6.94 4.88 0.38
N ALA A 97 -8.07 4.93 1.09
CA ALA A 97 -8.88 3.75 1.38
C ALA A 97 -9.49 3.11 0.12
N THR A 98 -9.81 3.93 -0.89
CA THR A 98 -10.32 3.49 -2.19
C THR A 98 -9.23 2.78 -3.01
N VAL A 99 -8.01 3.35 -3.04
CA VAL A 99 -6.83 2.72 -3.65
C VAL A 99 -6.57 1.35 -3.02
N ALA A 100 -6.56 1.30 -1.69
CA ALA A 100 -6.39 0.04 -0.95
C ALA A 100 -7.49 -0.99 -1.25
N ALA A 101 -8.74 -0.55 -1.47
CA ALA A 101 -9.84 -1.44 -1.83
C ALA A 101 -9.68 -2.03 -3.22
N ARG A 102 -9.17 -1.24 -4.18
CA ARG A 102 -8.87 -1.70 -5.54
C ARG A 102 -7.83 -2.81 -5.54
N VAL A 103 -6.70 -2.63 -4.84
CA VAL A 103 -5.66 -3.67 -4.72
C VAL A 103 -6.20 -4.95 -4.06
N ARG A 104 -7.02 -4.81 -3.00
CA ARG A 104 -7.65 -5.98 -2.38
C ARG A 104 -8.58 -6.76 -3.31
N SER A 105 -9.20 -6.09 -4.28
CA SER A 105 -10.09 -6.74 -5.24
C SER A 105 -9.35 -7.62 -6.25
N THR A 106 -8.07 -7.35 -6.51
CA THR A 106 -7.22 -8.12 -7.44
C THR A 106 -6.34 -9.17 -6.74
N ASP A 107 -6.21 -9.10 -5.41
CA ASP A 107 -5.31 -9.97 -4.63
C ASP A 107 -5.68 -11.47 -4.71
N GLU A 108 -6.97 -11.82 -4.71
CA GLU A 108 -7.39 -13.23 -4.82
C GLU A 108 -7.01 -13.84 -6.17
N THR A 109 -7.24 -13.11 -7.26
CA THR A 109 -6.83 -13.50 -8.62
C THR A 109 -5.32 -13.68 -8.70
N ARG A 110 -4.56 -12.70 -8.19
CA ARG A 110 -3.09 -12.74 -8.16
C ARG A 110 -2.56 -13.94 -7.37
N ARG A 111 -3.13 -14.24 -6.20
CA ARG A 111 -2.75 -15.41 -5.38
C ARG A 111 -3.03 -16.72 -6.10
N LEU A 112 -4.22 -16.85 -6.70
CA LEU A 112 -4.60 -18.04 -7.46
C LEU A 112 -3.64 -18.28 -8.62
N LEU A 113 -3.32 -17.25 -9.39
CA LEU A 113 -2.41 -17.36 -10.53
C LEU A 113 -0.99 -17.69 -10.10
N ASN A 114 -0.48 -17.06 -9.02
CA ASN A 114 0.82 -17.41 -8.47
C ASN A 114 0.87 -18.85 -7.96
N ARG A 115 -0.20 -19.36 -7.34
CA ARG A 115 -0.31 -20.78 -6.96
C ARG A 115 -0.24 -21.70 -8.17
N VAL A 116 -1.03 -21.42 -9.20
CA VAL A 116 -1.07 -22.22 -10.45
C VAL A 116 0.31 -22.26 -11.12
N LEU A 117 1.07 -21.17 -11.05
CA LEU A 117 2.42 -21.07 -11.59
C LEU A 117 3.52 -21.58 -10.64
N GLY A 118 3.18 -22.09 -9.44
CA GLY A 118 4.16 -22.58 -8.46
C GLY A 118 5.05 -21.48 -7.86
N ARG A 119 4.51 -20.26 -7.71
CA ARG A 119 5.22 -19.04 -7.24
C ARG A 119 4.84 -18.59 -5.81
N GLU A 120 4.05 -19.36 -5.07
CA GLU A 120 3.49 -18.94 -3.76
C GLU A 120 4.53 -18.61 -2.67
N ASP A 121 5.77 -19.10 -2.77
CA ASP A 121 6.81 -18.95 -1.72
C ASP A 121 7.92 -17.94 -2.04
N ARG A 122 7.84 -17.18 -3.14
CA ARG A 122 8.91 -16.23 -3.50
C ARG A 122 8.74 -14.90 -2.78
N ASP A 123 9.57 -14.70 -1.76
CA ASP A 123 9.87 -13.44 -1.08
C ASP A 123 8.65 -12.71 -0.52
N ALA A 124 8.10 -13.24 0.58
CA ALA A 124 7.17 -12.50 1.41
C ALA A 124 7.90 -11.32 2.07
N PHE A 125 7.93 -10.17 1.38
CA PHE A 125 8.30 -8.90 1.99
C PHE A 125 7.47 -8.72 3.26
N THR A 126 8.15 -8.65 4.40
CA THR A 126 7.50 -8.44 5.70
C THR A 126 7.66 -6.98 6.07
N PRO A 127 6.63 -6.14 5.91
CA PRO A 127 6.72 -4.74 6.29
C PRO A 127 6.98 -4.61 7.79
N ALA A 128 7.78 -3.59 8.16
CA ALA A 128 8.00 -3.27 9.57
C ALA A 128 6.67 -2.91 10.25
N ALA A 129 6.54 -3.25 11.54
CA ALA A 129 5.34 -3.00 12.30
C ALA A 129 4.91 -1.51 12.27
N VAL A 130 3.60 -1.28 12.34
CA VAL A 130 3.02 0.05 12.48
C VAL A 130 3.17 0.49 13.94
N VAL A 131 3.99 1.52 14.17
CA VAL A 131 4.18 2.09 15.51
C VAL A 131 3.20 3.25 15.69
N PRO A 132 2.29 3.18 16.68
CA PRO A 132 1.32 4.24 16.89
C PRO A 132 1.97 5.50 17.48
N LEU A 133 1.59 6.67 16.98
CA LEU A 133 1.95 7.95 17.59
C LEU A 133 0.90 8.32 18.64
N THR A 134 1.33 8.38 19.90
CA THR A 134 0.48 8.78 21.02
C THR A 134 0.80 10.21 21.47
N ALA A 135 -0.14 10.84 22.19
CA ALA A 135 0.07 12.17 22.75
C ALA A 135 1.28 12.23 23.71
N ASP A 136 1.59 11.12 24.39
CA ASP A 136 2.74 11.01 25.31
C ASP A 136 4.09 11.04 24.58
N ALA A 137 4.11 10.66 23.31
CA ALA A 137 5.31 10.74 22.46
C ALA A 137 5.55 12.15 21.90
N LEU A 138 4.61 13.08 22.11
CA LEU A 138 4.74 14.46 21.70
C LEU A 138 5.49 15.31 22.75
N PRO A 139 6.18 16.39 22.34
CA PRO A 139 6.74 17.37 23.26
C PRO A 139 5.71 17.86 24.28
N ARG A 140 6.08 17.87 25.56
CA ARG A 140 5.21 18.33 26.65
C ARG A 140 5.04 19.85 26.58
N LEU A 141 3.81 20.31 26.82
CA LEU A 141 3.51 21.73 26.87
C LEU A 141 4.14 22.36 28.13
N PRO A 142 4.85 23.49 28.00
CA PRO A 142 5.28 24.27 29.16
C PRO A 142 4.05 24.70 29.96
N SER A 143 4.10 24.55 31.28
CA SER A 143 3.03 24.94 32.18
C SER A 143 3.61 25.77 33.32
N ALA A 144 2.94 26.88 33.66
CA ALA A 144 3.27 27.68 34.83
C ALA A 144 3.09 26.89 36.14
N TYR A 145 2.34 25.78 36.09
CA TYR A 145 2.07 24.87 37.20
C TYR A 145 2.93 23.59 37.18
N ALA A 146 3.98 23.55 36.36
CA ALA A 146 4.85 22.38 36.28
C ALA A 146 5.88 22.31 37.42
N GLU A 147 6.22 23.45 38.04
CA GLU A 147 7.16 23.50 39.17
C GLU A 147 6.40 23.53 40.50
N PRO A 148 6.77 22.71 41.49
CA PRO A 148 6.05 22.58 42.76
C PRO A 148 6.19 23.79 43.69
N ASP A 149 7.14 24.69 43.42
CA ASP A 149 7.47 25.79 44.30
C ASP A 149 6.82 27.10 43.82
N ASP A 150 5.86 27.55 44.63
CA ASP A 150 5.27 28.90 44.65
C ASP A 150 3.98 29.16 43.84
N TYR A 151 2.90 28.50 44.27
CA TYR A 151 1.51 28.84 43.87
C TYR A 151 0.88 29.94 44.74
N THR A 152 1.65 30.52 45.67
CA THR A 152 1.16 31.42 46.72
C THR A 152 0.81 32.81 46.17
N ASP A 153 1.37 33.19 45.02
CA ASP A 153 1.11 34.46 44.34
C ASP A 153 0.54 34.25 42.92
N LEU A 154 -0.76 34.48 42.77
CA LEU A 154 -1.48 34.38 41.50
C LEU A 154 -1.02 35.42 40.47
N PHE A 155 -0.48 36.57 40.89
CA PHE A 155 0.09 37.55 39.96
C PHE A 155 1.45 37.11 39.42
N ALA A 156 2.25 36.40 40.24
CA ALA A 156 3.48 35.77 39.78
C ALA A 156 3.21 34.65 38.77
N VAL A 157 2.15 33.87 38.97
CA VAL A 157 1.69 32.84 38.01
C VAL A 157 1.27 33.48 36.68
N ALA A 158 0.48 34.56 36.71
CA ALA A 158 0.05 35.26 35.50
C ALA A 158 1.24 35.88 34.73
N GLY A 159 2.21 36.47 35.43
CA GLY A 159 3.44 36.98 34.80
C GLY A 159 4.32 35.88 34.19
N ARG A 160 4.27 34.66 34.74
CA ARG A 160 4.97 33.48 34.22
C ARG A 160 4.31 32.91 32.98
N GLU A 161 2.98 32.89 32.92
CA GLU A 161 2.22 32.48 31.73
C GLU A 161 2.58 33.35 30.51
N GLU A 162 2.69 34.66 30.70
CA GLU A 162 3.04 35.59 29.62
C GLU A 162 4.49 35.40 29.12
N GLN A 163 5.42 35.08 30.03
CA GLN A 163 6.80 34.72 29.68
C GLN A 163 6.91 33.39 28.94
N LEU A 164 6.02 32.43 29.24
CA LEU A 164 6.00 31.10 28.60
C LEU A 164 5.34 31.13 27.22
N ARG A 165 4.55 32.16 26.88
CA ARG A 165 3.78 32.23 25.62
C ARG A 165 4.61 32.04 24.34
N PRO A 166 5.84 32.59 24.20
CA PRO A 166 6.70 32.31 23.03
C PRO A 166 7.14 30.85 22.96
N GLN A 167 7.46 30.25 24.12
CA GLN A 167 7.89 28.86 24.19
C GLN A 167 6.72 27.90 23.93
N LEU A 168 5.53 28.24 24.42
CA LEU A 168 4.28 27.53 24.17
C LEU A 168 3.92 27.54 22.68
N ARG A 169 4.10 28.67 21.98
CA ARG A 169 3.98 28.76 20.52
C ARG A 169 4.90 27.77 19.80
N LEU A 170 6.18 27.74 20.17
CA LEU A 170 7.16 26.85 19.55
C LEU A 170 6.81 25.38 19.76
N VAL A 171 6.41 25.00 20.98
CA VAL A 171 6.03 23.62 21.30
C VAL A 171 4.76 23.20 20.56
N HIS A 172 3.76 24.07 20.44
CA HIS A 172 2.57 23.79 19.63
C HIS A 172 2.92 23.59 18.15
N THR A 173 3.76 24.43 17.58
CA THR A 173 4.25 24.25 16.20
C THR A 173 4.98 22.92 16.02
N ASP A 174 5.87 22.53 16.94
CA ASP A 174 6.60 21.25 16.87
C ASP A 174 5.63 20.05 16.99
N ARG A 175 4.67 20.10 17.92
CA ARG A 175 3.63 19.05 18.07
C ARG A 175 2.85 18.87 16.77
N ILE A 176 2.34 19.96 16.19
CA ILE A 176 1.58 19.94 14.94
C ILE A 176 2.42 19.36 13.79
N ALA A 177 3.67 19.83 13.65
CA ALA A 177 4.57 19.38 12.59
C ALA A 177 4.92 17.89 12.71
N ARG A 178 5.17 17.40 13.92
CA ARG A 178 5.47 15.97 14.17
C ARG A 178 4.31 15.07 13.80
N VAL A 179 3.09 15.42 14.21
CA VAL A 179 1.90 14.61 13.89
C VAL A 179 1.63 14.63 12.39
N ALA A 180 1.75 15.79 11.75
CA ALA A 180 1.62 15.91 10.30
C ALA A 180 2.66 15.08 9.54
N SER A 181 3.93 15.12 9.98
CA SER A 181 5.00 14.30 9.40
C SER A 181 4.71 12.81 9.57
N HIS A 182 4.25 12.39 10.74
CA HIS A 182 3.90 10.99 10.99
C HIS A 182 2.75 10.52 10.10
N LEU A 183 1.71 11.34 9.93
CA LEU A 183 0.60 11.06 9.02
C LEU A 183 1.12 10.79 7.59
N VAL A 184 1.95 11.69 7.06
CA VAL A 184 2.55 11.56 5.72
C VAL A 184 3.40 10.29 5.63
N THR A 185 4.28 10.05 6.60
CA THR A 185 5.14 8.86 6.62
C THR A 185 4.33 7.57 6.62
N MET A 186 3.18 7.53 7.30
CA MET A 186 2.31 6.35 7.27
C MET A 186 1.73 6.11 5.87
N VAL A 187 1.35 7.16 5.14
CA VAL A 187 0.85 7.04 3.76
C VAL A 187 1.97 6.62 2.81
N GLU A 188 3.15 7.26 2.89
CA GLU A 188 4.33 6.91 2.09
C GLU A 188 4.72 5.44 2.26
N ARG A 189 4.73 4.95 3.50
CA ARG A 189 5.09 3.55 3.78
C ARG A 189 4.10 2.57 3.18
N VAL A 190 2.81 2.89 3.17
CA VAL A 190 1.80 2.03 2.52
C VAL A 190 1.94 2.08 1.01
N ALA A 191 2.09 3.28 0.44
CA ALA A 191 2.30 3.49 -0.99
C ALA A 191 3.53 2.71 -1.50
N ALA A 192 4.64 2.73 -0.75
CA ALA A 192 5.86 1.99 -1.08
C ALA A 192 5.69 0.45 -1.14
N THR A 193 4.62 -0.08 -0.55
CA THR A 193 4.29 -1.52 -0.60
C THR A 193 3.23 -1.85 -1.65
N GLY A 194 2.75 -0.85 -2.40
CA GLY A 194 1.63 -1.00 -3.34
C GLY A 194 0.37 -1.57 -2.69
N PHE A 195 0.20 -1.38 -1.38
CA PHE A 195 -0.95 -1.86 -0.60
C PHE A 195 -1.12 -3.39 -0.60
N VAL A 196 -0.09 -4.15 -1.00
CA VAL A 196 -0.16 -5.60 -1.20
C VAL A 196 -0.34 -6.33 0.14
N ASP A 197 0.32 -5.87 1.20
CA ASP A 197 0.12 -6.43 2.53
C ASP A 197 -1.19 -5.88 3.14
N LYS A 198 -2.22 -6.74 3.14
CA LYS A 198 -3.55 -6.42 3.67
C LYS A 198 -3.53 -5.99 5.13
N ARG A 199 -2.71 -6.64 5.97
CA ARG A 199 -2.68 -6.38 7.42
C ARG A 199 -1.99 -5.04 7.67
N PHE A 200 -0.81 -4.87 7.11
CA PHE A 200 -0.03 -3.64 7.21
C PHE A 200 -0.80 -2.43 6.65
N THR A 201 -1.46 -2.59 5.50
CA THR A 201 -2.31 -1.55 4.92
C THR A 201 -3.45 -1.18 5.87
N ALA A 202 -4.18 -2.17 6.40
CA ALA A 202 -5.29 -1.90 7.31
C ALA A 202 -4.85 -1.27 8.64
N GLU A 203 -3.69 -1.67 9.17
CA GLU A 203 -3.11 -1.09 10.39
C GLU A 203 -2.63 0.35 10.13
N SER A 204 -1.99 0.59 9.00
CA SER A 204 -1.46 1.90 8.62
C SER A 204 -2.56 2.91 8.32
N LEU A 205 -3.64 2.49 7.64
CA LEU A 205 -4.81 3.34 7.42
C LEU A 205 -5.47 3.73 8.75
N ARG A 206 -5.63 2.78 9.68
CA ARG A 206 -6.15 3.08 11.02
C ARG A 206 -5.25 4.06 11.77
N GLU A 207 -3.94 3.89 11.66
CA GLU A 207 -2.98 4.80 12.27
C GLU A 207 -3.02 6.20 11.65
N ALA A 208 -3.14 6.32 10.33
CA ALA A 208 -3.29 7.60 9.65
C ALA A 208 -4.53 8.36 10.16
N HIS A 209 -5.67 7.68 10.36
CA HIS A 209 -6.85 8.31 10.96
C HIS A 209 -6.61 8.78 12.40
N ARG A 210 -5.94 7.96 13.24
CA ARG A 210 -5.59 8.36 14.61
C ARG A 210 -4.63 9.54 14.65
N ALA A 211 -3.65 9.58 13.74
CA ALA A 211 -2.73 10.69 13.60
C ALA A 211 -3.47 11.97 13.20
N TYR A 212 -4.43 11.88 12.27
CA TYR A 212 -5.29 13.01 11.91
C TYR A 212 -6.10 13.54 13.11
N GLU A 213 -6.75 12.66 13.89
CA GLU A 213 -7.48 13.05 15.11
C GLU A 213 -6.56 13.70 16.16
N LEU A 214 -5.31 13.21 16.28
CA LEU A 214 -4.31 13.82 17.15
C LEU A 214 -3.87 15.20 16.65
N TRP A 215 -3.75 15.39 15.34
CA TRP A 215 -3.41 16.65 14.72
C TRP A 215 -4.51 17.70 14.93
N GLU A 216 -5.78 17.33 14.75
CA GLU A 216 -6.92 18.20 15.07
C GLU A 216 -6.93 18.63 16.53
N ARG A 217 -6.63 17.70 17.46
CA ARG A 217 -6.49 18.02 18.89
C ARG A 217 -5.36 19.01 19.14
N CYS A 218 -4.19 18.83 18.52
CA CYS A 218 -3.08 19.78 18.66
C CYS A 218 -3.45 21.18 18.13
N LEU A 219 -4.20 21.27 17.03
CA LEU A 219 -4.70 22.55 16.51
C LEU A 219 -5.69 23.20 17.48
N ALA A 220 -6.61 22.43 18.05
CA ALA A 220 -7.57 22.92 19.03
C ALA A 220 -6.90 23.37 20.34
N GLU A 221 -5.91 22.62 20.85
CA GLU A 221 -5.08 22.99 22.01
C GLU A 221 -4.35 24.31 21.73
N ARG A 222 -3.67 24.43 20.59
CA ARG A 222 -2.98 25.67 20.21
C ARG A 222 -3.93 26.86 20.17
N ARG A 223 -5.12 26.70 19.58
CA ARG A 223 -6.13 27.79 19.52
C ARG A 223 -6.59 28.21 20.91
N ARG A 224 -6.80 27.26 21.82
CA ARG A 224 -7.20 27.52 23.21
C ARG A 224 -6.11 28.23 24.00
N ASP A 225 -4.87 27.79 23.86
CA ASP A 225 -3.76 28.25 24.69
C ASP A 225 -3.17 29.59 24.22
N LEU A 226 -3.39 29.95 22.95
CA LEU A 226 -2.78 31.12 22.33
C LEU A 226 -3.76 32.21 21.89
N SER A 227 -5.08 31.96 21.92
CA SER A 227 -6.10 33.01 21.78
C SER A 227 -6.05 33.94 22.97
#